data_AF-A0A542G252-F1
#
_entry.id   AF-A0A542G252-F1
#
_cell.length_a   1.000
_cell.length_b   1.000
_cell.length_c   1.000
_cell.angle_alpha   90.00
_cell.angle_beta   90.00
_cell.angle_gamma   90.00
#
_symmetry.space_group_name_H-M   'P 1'
#
loop_
_entity.id
_entity.type
_entity.pdbx_description
1 polymer ?
#
loop_
_entity_poly.entity_id
_entity_poly.type
_entity_poly.pdbx_seq_one_letter_code
_entity_poly.pdbx_strand_id
1 'polypeptide(L)'
;MSRARITLDRDFTIADVPRRLFGSFVEHMGRCVYTGIYEPGHPEADDNGFRQDVLKLVKELGATVIRYPGGNFVSGYDWEDGIGPREDRPRRLDGAWHTLETNAFGLHEFVDWSRQAGTEIMEAINLGTRGVDAARAIVEYANHPGGTRLSDLRAKNGHKDPFNIKLWCLGNEMDGPWQIGHKTAEEYGRLAQEAAKAMRFVDPGIELVACGSSNSGMPTFGAWEQTVLSHAYEEVDYVSLHAYYQERDGDVGSFLASAVDTDYFIESVIATADAVRAKGKHKKHINLSFDEWNVWYQRGLDTEDQPHNVSKAGWREHPRVIEDKYNVTDAVVVGTLLNSLLRHGDRVKIANQAQLVNVIAPIFSEENGPAWRQTIFHPFARMAELAKGRILRLSVDSDKYDNARFGDTDLVDVSATWNEETGRVALFLANRGLEEAAEVEVSLRGFDAQRVVRAEVLEIPEGGDRFTINNQENPDRVGLKPLQGAKASGSELRLSLPALSWAVVELDVVRN
;
A
#
# COMPACT_ATOMS: atom_id res chain seq x y z
N MET A 1 -27.18 -12.60 18.74
CA MET A 1 -26.15 -11.58 19.03
C MET A 1 -24.82 -12.27 19.18
N SER A 2 -23.98 -12.13 18.17
CA SER A 2 -22.61 -12.59 18.18
C SER A 2 -21.76 -11.86 19.23
N ARG A 3 -20.68 -12.49 19.68
CA ARG A 3 -19.80 -11.96 20.72
C ARG A 3 -18.33 -12.07 20.32
N ALA A 4 -17.54 -11.13 20.80
CA ALA A 4 -16.09 -11.21 20.77
C ALA A 4 -15.49 -10.74 22.10
N ARG A 5 -14.51 -11.50 22.60
CA ARG A 5 -13.72 -11.17 23.77
C ARG A 5 -12.27 -10.98 23.36
N ILE A 6 -11.76 -9.78 23.62
CA ILE A 6 -10.39 -9.38 23.27
C ILE A 6 -9.65 -9.14 24.57
N THR A 7 -8.43 -9.65 24.69
CA THR A 7 -7.52 -9.30 25.78
C THR A 7 -6.29 -8.64 25.19
N LEU A 8 -6.00 -7.44 25.67
CA LEU A 8 -4.72 -6.77 25.47
C LEU A 8 -4.00 -6.65 26.81
N ASP A 9 -2.68 -6.74 26.76
CA ASP A 9 -1.81 -6.57 27.91
C ASP A 9 -0.70 -5.60 27.54
N ARG A 10 -0.47 -4.59 28.38
CA ARG A 10 0.56 -3.56 28.18
C ARG A 10 1.93 -4.16 27.88
N ASP A 11 2.27 -5.26 28.53
CA ASP A 11 3.61 -5.83 28.46
C ASP A 11 3.76 -6.79 27.26
N PHE A 12 2.67 -7.14 26.57
CA PHE A 12 2.68 -7.98 25.37
C PHE A 12 2.63 -7.12 24.11
N THR A 13 3.81 -6.72 23.65
CA THR A 13 3.99 -5.93 22.43
C THR A 13 4.67 -6.74 21.32
N ILE A 14 4.43 -6.36 20.07
CA ILE A 14 5.01 -6.98 18.87
C ILE A 14 6.24 -6.18 18.43
N ALA A 15 6.05 -4.93 18.01
CA ALA A 15 7.10 -4.02 17.58
C ALA A 15 6.62 -2.56 17.65
N ASP A 16 7.52 -1.61 17.40
CA ASP A 16 7.11 -0.23 17.12
C ASP A 16 6.38 -0.17 15.76
N VAL A 17 5.36 0.68 15.64
CA VAL A 17 4.60 0.84 14.39
C VAL A 17 5.53 1.39 13.29
N PRO A 18 5.84 0.62 12.23
CA PRO A 18 6.64 1.11 11.12
C PRO A 18 5.83 2.14 10.34
N ARG A 19 6.33 3.38 10.24
CA ARG A 19 5.58 4.46 9.58
C ARG A 19 5.33 4.19 8.10
N ARG A 20 6.27 3.53 7.42
CA ARG A 20 6.15 3.11 6.02
C ARG A 20 5.11 2.01 5.77
N LEU A 21 4.41 1.49 6.79
CA LEU A 21 3.19 0.70 6.58
C LEU A 21 2.05 1.51 5.94
N PHE A 22 2.08 2.83 6.12
CA PHE A 22 1.10 3.73 5.55
C PHE A 22 1.66 4.37 4.27
N GLY A 23 2.21 3.55 3.39
CA GLY A 23 2.65 3.96 2.07
C GLY A 23 1.55 3.80 1.02
N SER A 24 1.78 4.38 -0.16
CA SER A 24 0.93 4.19 -1.34
C SER A 24 1.79 4.16 -2.60
N PHE A 25 1.19 4.15 -3.78
CA PHE A 25 1.86 3.81 -5.01
C PHE A 25 1.33 4.68 -6.15
N VAL A 26 2.23 5.23 -6.97
CA VAL A 26 1.92 5.99 -8.18
C VAL A 26 2.65 5.33 -9.35
N GLU A 27 1.88 4.73 -10.25
CA GLU A 27 2.38 4.24 -11.53
C GLU A 27 2.04 5.20 -12.66
N HIS A 28 2.86 5.21 -13.70
CA HIS A 28 2.46 5.70 -15.01
C HIS A 28 1.42 4.75 -15.65
N MET A 29 0.22 4.76 -15.08
CA MET A 29 -0.90 3.91 -15.44
C MET A 29 -2.17 4.74 -15.48
N GLY A 30 -2.90 4.63 -16.60
CA GLY A 30 -4.16 5.34 -16.84
C GLY A 30 -4.09 6.82 -16.45
N ARG A 31 -4.93 7.22 -15.48
CA ARG A 31 -5.03 8.59 -14.95
C ARG A 31 -4.41 8.78 -13.56
N CYS A 32 -3.49 7.91 -13.13
CA CYS A 32 -2.84 8.06 -11.82
C CYS A 32 -1.93 9.30 -11.78
N VAL A 33 -1.05 9.43 -12.78
CA VAL A 33 -0.20 10.61 -12.97
C VAL A 33 -0.98 11.73 -13.64
N TYR A 34 -1.35 11.52 -14.90
CA TYR A 34 -1.96 12.54 -15.74
C TYR A 34 -3.46 12.66 -15.43
N THR A 35 -3.94 13.87 -15.14
CA THR A 35 -5.28 14.19 -14.59
C THR A 35 -5.53 13.66 -13.17
N GLY A 36 -4.55 12.96 -12.59
CA GLY A 36 -4.50 12.54 -11.19
C GLY A 36 -3.65 13.51 -10.37
N ILE A 37 -2.39 13.18 -10.12
CA ILE A 37 -1.49 14.07 -9.37
C ILE A 37 -0.98 15.29 -10.18
N TYR A 38 -1.03 15.20 -11.52
CA TYR A 38 -0.47 16.20 -12.44
C TYR A 38 -1.46 16.54 -13.56
N GLU A 39 -1.87 17.81 -13.63
CA GLU A 39 -2.81 18.32 -14.63
C GLU A 39 -2.56 19.83 -14.90
N PRO A 40 -1.54 20.16 -15.71
CA PRO A 40 -1.29 21.54 -16.12
C PRO A 40 -2.53 22.16 -16.77
N GLY A 41 -3.03 23.26 -16.21
CA GLY A 41 -4.24 23.94 -16.68
C GLY A 41 -5.47 23.69 -15.80
N HIS A 42 -5.42 22.74 -14.86
CA HIS A 42 -6.47 22.58 -13.86
C HIS A 42 -6.58 23.85 -12.98
N PRO A 43 -7.78 24.31 -12.60
CA PRO A 43 -7.96 25.52 -11.78
C PRO A 43 -7.25 25.47 -10.42
N GLU A 44 -7.04 24.26 -9.88
CA GLU A 44 -6.33 24.01 -8.62
C GLU A 44 -4.89 23.49 -8.81
N ALA A 45 -4.34 23.54 -10.03
CA ALA A 45 -2.93 23.22 -10.24
C ALA A 45 -2.02 24.35 -9.75
N ASP A 46 -0.88 24.01 -9.16
CA ASP A 46 0.20 24.97 -8.90
C ASP A 46 1.01 25.30 -10.17
N ASP A 47 2.03 26.14 -10.01
CA ASP A 47 2.92 26.54 -11.12
C ASP A 47 3.68 25.35 -11.75
N ASN A 48 3.81 24.23 -11.04
CA ASN A 48 4.43 23.02 -11.55
C ASN A 48 3.44 22.10 -12.28
N GLY A 49 2.13 22.39 -12.20
CA GLY A 49 1.05 21.57 -12.73
C GLY A 49 0.50 20.53 -11.74
N PHE A 50 0.89 20.58 -10.47
CA PHE A 50 0.45 19.63 -9.45
C PHE A 50 -0.90 20.05 -8.88
N ARG A 51 -1.85 19.12 -8.87
CA ARG A 51 -3.20 19.36 -8.34
C ARG A 51 -3.19 19.52 -6.82
N GLN A 52 -3.49 20.72 -6.34
CA GLN A 52 -3.43 21.06 -4.91
C GLN A 52 -4.58 20.43 -4.10
N ASP A 53 -5.75 20.23 -4.71
CA ASP A 53 -6.87 19.48 -4.12
C ASP A 53 -6.50 18.02 -3.88
N VAL A 54 -5.84 17.38 -4.85
CA VAL A 54 -5.31 16.01 -4.72
C VAL A 54 -4.22 15.96 -3.64
N LEU A 55 -3.24 16.87 -3.67
CA LEU A 55 -2.19 16.95 -2.65
C LEU A 55 -2.73 17.10 -1.22
N LYS A 56 -3.83 17.85 -1.04
CA LYS A 56 -4.50 17.98 0.26
C LYS A 56 -5.08 16.64 0.72
N LEU A 57 -5.72 15.89 -0.17
CA LEU A 57 -6.24 14.56 0.14
C LEU A 57 -5.13 13.55 0.42
N VAL A 58 -3.99 13.62 -0.28
CA VAL A 58 -2.81 12.77 0.01
C VAL A 58 -2.25 13.04 1.40
N LYS A 59 -2.16 14.31 1.81
CA LYS A 59 -1.74 14.69 3.17
C LYS A 59 -2.74 14.23 4.23
N GLU A 60 -4.03 14.33 3.94
CA GLU A 60 -5.10 13.85 4.83
C GLU A 60 -5.11 12.33 4.96
N LEU A 61 -4.85 11.61 3.86
CA LEU A 61 -4.68 10.16 3.84
C LEU A 61 -3.52 9.72 4.75
N GLY A 62 -2.54 10.61 4.99
CA GLY A 62 -1.40 10.33 5.84
C GLY A 62 -0.40 9.38 5.19
N ALA A 63 -0.33 9.37 3.85
CA ALA A 63 0.67 8.60 3.11
C ALA A 63 2.08 9.01 3.53
N THR A 64 2.98 8.05 3.69
CA THR A 64 4.32 8.26 4.25
C THR A 64 5.44 7.99 3.26
N VAL A 65 5.24 7.00 2.38
CA VAL A 65 6.17 6.63 1.30
C VAL A 65 5.37 6.33 0.05
N ILE A 66 5.82 6.82 -1.10
CA ILE A 66 5.18 6.58 -2.39
C ILE A 66 6.13 5.81 -3.30
N ARG A 67 5.69 4.64 -3.77
CA ARG A 67 6.38 3.87 -4.80
C ARG A 67 6.16 4.52 -6.17
N TYR A 68 7.19 4.55 -7.03
CA TYR A 68 7.20 5.20 -8.35
C TYR A 68 8.37 4.64 -9.20
N PRO A 69 8.40 4.72 -10.54
CA PRO A 69 7.34 5.10 -11.49
C PRO A 69 6.39 3.96 -11.83
N GLY A 70 6.55 2.80 -11.20
CA GLY A 70 5.60 1.75 -11.45
C GLY A 70 5.84 0.42 -10.80
N GLY A 71 4.88 -0.41 -11.20
CA GLY A 71 4.84 -1.84 -11.24
C GLY A 71 5.18 -2.24 -12.67
N ASN A 72 4.19 -2.65 -13.47
CA ASN A 72 4.46 -3.19 -14.80
C ASN A 72 5.15 -2.19 -15.76
N PHE A 73 4.79 -0.91 -15.68
CA PHE A 73 5.36 0.17 -16.51
C PHE A 73 6.90 0.23 -16.47
N VAL A 74 7.50 0.09 -15.28
CA VAL A 74 8.94 0.31 -15.10
C VAL A 74 9.79 -0.68 -15.88
N SER A 75 9.26 -1.88 -16.16
CA SER A 75 9.99 -2.96 -16.83
C SER A 75 10.28 -2.68 -18.31
N GLY A 76 9.60 -1.70 -18.91
CA GLY A 76 9.85 -1.20 -20.27
C GLY A 76 10.37 0.24 -20.32
N TYR A 77 10.62 0.87 -19.17
CA TYR A 77 10.87 2.31 -19.06
C TYR A 77 12.35 2.69 -19.10
N ASP A 78 12.68 3.75 -19.86
CA ASP A 78 13.99 4.40 -19.86
C ASP A 78 13.90 5.70 -19.03
N TRP A 79 14.47 5.71 -17.83
CA TRP A 79 14.38 6.86 -16.91
C TRP A 79 14.94 8.16 -17.47
N GLU A 80 15.87 8.09 -18.42
CA GLU A 80 16.43 9.23 -19.12
C GLU A 80 15.40 9.95 -19.99
N ASP A 81 14.34 9.25 -20.43
CA ASP A 81 13.26 9.84 -21.23
C ASP A 81 12.39 10.80 -20.38
N GLY A 82 12.40 10.65 -19.05
CA GLY A 82 11.64 11.49 -18.11
C GLY A 82 12.43 12.64 -17.48
N ILE A 83 13.62 12.99 -17.96
CA ILE A 83 14.44 14.08 -17.40
C ILE A 83 14.77 15.15 -18.44
N GLY A 84 15.15 16.35 -17.96
CA GLY A 84 15.53 17.47 -18.84
C GLY A 84 14.33 18.25 -19.35
N PRO A 85 14.54 19.16 -20.33
CA PRO A 85 13.48 19.99 -20.90
C PRO A 85 12.34 19.14 -21.47
N ARG A 86 11.09 19.45 -21.11
CA ARG A 86 9.91 18.63 -21.46
C ARG A 86 9.70 18.52 -22.97
N GLU A 87 10.05 19.56 -23.71
CA GLU A 87 9.98 19.64 -25.17
C GLU A 87 10.91 18.67 -25.91
N ASP A 88 11.98 18.23 -25.24
CA ASP A 88 12.96 17.29 -25.80
C ASP A 88 12.66 15.83 -25.42
N ARG A 89 11.70 15.60 -24.51
CA ARG A 89 11.37 14.27 -24.00
C ARG A 89 10.61 13.45 -25.05
N PRO A 90 11.00 12.19 -25.32
CA PRO A 90 10.37 11.40 -26.35
C PRO A 90 9.03 10.85 -25.87
N ARG A 91 8.10 10.68 -26.81
CA ARG A 91 6.87 9.91 -26.59
C ARG A 91 7.15 8.42 -26.80
N ARG A 92 6.64 7.58 -25.91
CA ARG A 92 6.90 6.13 -25.91
C ARG A 92 5.61 5.32 -25.85
N LEU A 93 5.63 4.14 -26.45
CA LEU A 93 4.57 3.16 -26.25
C LEU A 93 4.86 2.41 -24.95
N ASP A 94 3.93 2.47 -24.01
CA ASP A 94 3.94 1.64 -22.81
C ASP A 94 3.24 0.31 -23.10
N GLY A 95 4.03 -0.75 -23.25
CA GLY A 95 3.52 -2.09 -23.51
C GLY A 95 2.77 -2.74 -22.35
N ALA A 96 2.93 -2.25 -21.11
CA ALA A 96 2.26 -2.82 -19.94
C ALA A 96 0.76 -2.51 -19.96
N TRP A 97 0.40 -1.25 -20.21
CA TRP A 97 -0.99 -0.80 -20.18
C TRP A 97 -1.56 -0.42 -21.55
N HIS A 98 -0.78 -0.65 -22.62
CA HIS A 98 -1.15 -0.31 -24.00
C HIS A 98 -1.43 1.18 -24.19
N THR A 99 -0.63 2.04 -23.55
CA THR A 99 -0.80 3.50 -23.57
C THR A 99 0.35 4.21 -24.27
N LEU A 100 0.13 5.48 -24.60
CA LEU A 100 1.16 6.38 -25.11
C LEU A 100 1.65 7.26 -23.95
N GLU A 101 2.88 7.05 -23.51
CA GLU A 101 3.54 7.82 -22.47
C GLU A 101 4.22 9.05 -23.08
N THR A 102 3.92 10.23 -22.53
CA THR A 102 4.43 11.51 -23.03
C THR A 102 5.76 11.90 -22.40
N ASN A 103 6.08 11.31 -21.24
CA ASN A 103 7.18 11.64 -20.34
C ASN A 103 7.17 13.10 -19.86
N ALA A 104 6.02 13.78 -19.94
CA ALA A 104 5.88 15.16 -19.46
C ALA A 104 6.01 15.25 -17.92
N PHE A 105 5.79 14.14 -17.23
CA PHE A 105 6.08 13.95 -15.81
C PHE A 105 7.13 12.84 -15.67
N GLY A 106 8.21 13.10 -14.92
CA GLY A 106 9.26 12.12 -14.66
C GLY A 106 9.89 12.30 -13.29
N LEU A 107 11.11 11.79 -13.12
CA LEU A 107 11.77 11.74 -11.80
C LEU A 107 11.86 13.10 -11.10
N HIS A 108 12.14 14.19 -11.83
CA HIS A 108 12.26 15.53 -11.25
C HIS A 108 10.92 16.05 -10.75
N GLU A 109 9.90 15.95 -11.59
CA GLU A 109 8.54 16.35 -11.21
C GLU A 109 8.03 15.53 -10.02
N PHE A 110 8.31 14.21 -10.01
CA PHE A 110 7.92 13.35 -8.90
C PHE A 110 8.63 13.72 -7.59
N VAL A 111 9.93 14.03 -7.63
CA VAL A 111 10.67 14.48 -6.44
C VAL A 111 10.07 15.76 -5.86
N ASP A 112 9.73 16.73 -6.72
CA ASP A 112 9.14 17.98 -6.26
C ASP A 112 7.70 17.80 -5.75
N TRP A 113 6.92 16.94 -6.41
CA TRP A 113 5.60 16.55 -5.94
C TRP A 113 5.66 15.86 -4.57
N SER A 114 6.56 14.89 -4.38
CA SER A 114 6.74 14.18 -3.09
C SER A 114 7.21 15.11 -1.98
N ARG A 115 8.07 16.10 -2.27
CA ARG A 115 8.44 17.15 -1.31
C ARG A 115 7.22 17.97 -0.87
N GLN A 116 6.34 18.34 -1.80
CA GLN A 116 5.10 19.04 -1.46
C GLN A 116 4.14 18.16 -0.67
N ALA A 117 4.02 16.88 -1.02
CA ALA A 117 3.20 15.89 -0.32
C ALA A 117 3.71 15.58 1.09
N GLY A 118 5.03 15.72 1.32
CA GLY A 118 5.68 15.34 2.57
C GLY A 118 5.93 13.84 2.67
N THR A 119 6.19 13.18 1.53
CA THR A 119 6.36 11.72 1.42
C THR A 119 7.79 11.32 1.07
N GLU A 120 8.22 10.18 1.59
CA GLU A 120 9.41 9.49 1.09
C GLU A 120 9.17 8.89 -0.30
N ILE A 121 10.25 8.68 -1.06
CA ILE A 121 10.20 8.07 -2.39
C ILE A 121 10.76 6.65 -2.30
N MET A 122 10.05 5.72 -2.93
CA MET A 122 10.47 4.36 -3.19
C MET A 122 10.60 4.16 -4.70
N GLU A 123 11.81 4.27 -5.22
CA GLU A 123 12.08 4.30 -6.67
C GLU A 123 12.30 2.89 -7.23
N ALA A 124 11.45 2.46 -8.16
CA ALA A 124 11.63 1.23 -8.90
C ALA A 124 12.54 1.43 -10.11
N ILE A 125 13.42 0.46 -10.36
CA ILE A 125 14.33 0.48 -11.51
C ILE A 125 13.95 -0.56 -12.54
N ASN A 126 14.22 -0.26 -13.81
CA ASN A 126 13.97 -1.21 -14.90
C ASN A 126 14.98 -2.37 -14.87
N LEU A 127 14.49 -3.58 -14.56
CA LEU A 127 15.21 -4.85 -14.73
C LEU A 127 14.52 -5.79 -15.75
N GLY A 128 13.53 -5.29 -16.49
CA GLY A 128 12.88 -5.97 -17.61
C GLY A 128 13.75 -5.91 -18.85
N THR A 129 13.77 -4.75 -19.50
CA THR A 129 14.55 -4.48 -20.73
C THR A 129 15.95 -3.93 -20.44
N ARG A 130 16.22 -3.49 -19.20
CA ARG A 130 17.53 -2.96 -18.77
C ARG A 130 18.17 -3.82 -17.69
N GLY A 131 19.17 -3.27 -16.98
CA GLY A 131 19.96 -4.03 -16.02
C GLY A 131 20.97 -3.18 -15.25
N VAL A 132 22.07 -3.82 -14.84
CA VAL A 132 23.06 -3.32 -13.87
C VAL A 132 23.58 -1.90 -14.17
N ASP A 133 23.91 -1.60 -15.43
CA ASP A 133 24.46 -0.28 -15.77
C ASP A 133 23.45 0.86 -15.61
N ALA A 134 22.21 0.63 -16.04
CA ALA A 134 21.12 1.59 -15.86
C ALA A 134 20.79 1.79 -14.37
N ALA A 135 20.80 0.70 -13.59
CA ALA A 135 20.56 0.71 -12.16
C ALA A 135 21.56 1.58 -11.39
N ARG A 136 22.87 1.40 -11.62
CA ARG A 136 23.88 2.26 -10.97
C ARG A 136 23.82 3.71 -11.47
N ALA A 137 23.47 3.91 -12.74
CA ALA A 137 23.44 5.23 -13.36
C ALA A 137 22.34 6.13 -12.78
N ILE A 138 21.14 5.59 -12.55
CA ILE A 138 20.06 6.37 -11.92
C ILE A 138 20.39 6.71 -10.47
N VAL A 139 21.07 5.83 -9.72
CA VAL A 139 21.55 6.15 -8.36
C VAL A 139 22.62 7.25 -8.40
N GLU A 140 23.55 7.22 -9.35
CA GLU A 140 24.54 8.29 -9.53
C GLU A 140 23.84 9.62 -9.84
N TYR A 141 22.87 9.59 -10.76
CA TYR A 141 22.08 10.75 -11.13
C TYR A 141 21.31 11.33 -9.94
N ALA A 142 20.59 10.49 -9.19
CA ALA A 142 19.73 10.91 -8.10
C ALA A 142 20.49 11.32 -6.84
N ASN A 143 21.52 10.56 -6.44
CA ASN A 143 22.10 10.65 -5.10
C ASN A 143 23.54 11.19 -5.06
N HIS A 144 24.30 11.16 -6.17
CA HIS A 144 25.69 11.61 -6.12
C HIS A 144 25.79 13.15 -6.00
N PRO A 145 26.62 13.71 -5.10
CA PRO A 145 26.67 15.16 -4.83
C PRO A 145 26.98 16.06 -6.03
N GLY A 146 27.90 15.66 -6.92
CA GLY A 146 28.33 16.48 -8.05
C GLY A 146 29.72 16.07 -8.56
N GLY A 147 30.15 16.64 -9.68
CA GLY A 147 31.47 16.41 -10.26
C GLY A 147 31.57 15.15 -11.12
N THR A 148 30.44 14.54 -11.44
CA THR A 148 30.32 13.44 -12.40
C THR A 148 29.34 13.79 -13.50
N ARG A 149 29.42 13.10 -14.64
CA ARG A 149 28.55 13.36 -15.79
C ARG A 149 27.07 13.34 -15.43
N LEU A 150 26.62 12.38 -14.62
CA LEU A 150 25.19 12.22 -14.31
C LEU A 150 24.73 13.15 -13.18
N SER A 151 25.53 13.34 -12.14
CA SER A 151 25.20 14.31 -11.07
C SER A 151 25.18 15.76 -11.57
N ASP A 152 26.11 16.14 -12.45
CA ASP A 152 26.14 17.46 -13.07
C ASP A 152 24.99 17.62 -14.09
N LEU A 153 24.53 16.53 -14.72
CA LEU A 153 23.33 16.55 -15.56
C LEU A 153 22.06 16.78 -14.73
N ARG A 154 21.93 16.17 -13.55
CA ARG A 154 20.83 16.48 -12.60
C ARG A 154 20.84 17.95 -12.24
N ALA A 155 22.01 18.50 -11.89
CA ALA A 155 22.18 19.92 -11.59
C ALA A 155 21.78 20.82 -12.76
N LYS A 156 22.21 20.48 -13.98
CA LYS A 156 21.83 21.20 -15.21
C LYS A 156 20.31 21.15 -15.46
N ASN A 157 19.66 20.06 -15.12
CA ASN A 157 18.22 19.87 -15.29
C ASN A 157 17.37 20.56 -14.20
N GLY A 158 17.98 21.33 -13.30
CA GLY A 158 17.26 22.18 -12.33
C GLY A 158 17.45 21.77 -10.87
N HIS A 159 18.09 20.63 -10.60
CA HIS A 159 18.26 20.11 -9.24
C HIS A 159 19.73 19.96 -8.87
N LYS A 160 20.29 21.05 -8.33
CA LYS A 160 21.70 21.10 -7.90
C LYS A 160 22.00 20.06 -6.81
N ASP A 161 21.20 20.04 -5.76
CA ASP A 161 21.39 19.14 -4.64
C ASP A 161 20.85 17.73 -4.97
N PRO A 162 21.44 16.66 -4.42
CA PRO A 162 20.92 15.30 -4.59
C PRO A 162 19.48 15.14 -4.08
N PHE A 163 18.76 14.22 -4.71
CA PHE A 163 17.43 13.81 -4.27
C PHE A 163 17.48 13.01 -2.98
N ASN A 164 18.58 12.28 -2.73
CA ASN A 164 18.78 11.41 -1.57
C ASN A 164 17.67 10.36 -1.42
N ILE A 165 17.28 9.73 -2.53
CA ILE A 165 16.29 8.66 -2.52
C ILE A 165 16.89 7.47 -1.78
N LYS A 166 16.24 7.06 -0.69
CA LYS A 166 16.77 6.01 0.19
C LYS A 166 16.33 4.61 -0.24
N LEU A 167 15.08 4.46 -0.68
CA LEU A 167 14.46 3.15 -0.88
C LEU A 167 14.30 2.87 -2.37
N TRP A 168 14.73 1.69 -2.82
CA TRP A 168 14.74 1.33 -4.23
C TRP A 168 14.22 -0.09 -4.48
N CYS A 169 13.35 -0.28 -5.48
CA CYS A 169 12.87 -1.60 -5.92
C CYS A 169 13.71 -2.12 -7.09
N LEU A 170 14.23 -3.33 -6.97
CA LEU A 170 15.00 -4.00 -8.01
C LEU A 170 14.05 -4.66 -9.04
N GLY A 171 13.41 -3.85 -9.89
CA GLY A 171 12.43 -4.33 -10.87
C GLY A 171 10.99 -4.33 -10.35
N ASN A 172 10.13 -5.08 -11.04
CA ASN A 172 8.75 -5.34 -10.66
C ASN A 172 8.31 -6.75 -11.09
N GLU A 173 7.68 -7.53 -10.19
CA GLU A 173 6.94 -8.78 -10.50
C GLU A 173 7.55 -9.65 -11.60
N MET A 174 8.86 -9.90 -11.52
CA MET A 174 9.58 -10.52 -12.64
C MET A 174 9.16 -11.99 -12.87
N ASP A 175 8.37 -12.58 -11.98
CA ASP A 175 7.82 -13.94 -12.05
C ASP A 175 6.52 -14.04 -12.86
N GLY A 176 5.82 -12.92 -13.07
CA GLY A 176 4.56 -12.90 -13.81
C GLY A 176 4.76 -13.09 -15.33
N PRO A 177 4.05 -14.02 -16.00
CA PRO A 177 4.18 -14.21 -17.45
C PRO A 177 3.65 -13.03 -18.29
N TRP A 178 2.89 -12.11 -17.69
CA TRP A 178 2.45 -10.87 -18.32
C TRP A 178 3.55 -9.80 -18.38
N GLN A 179 4.62 -9.96 -17.59
CA GLN A 179 5.59 -8.90 -17.34
C GLN A 179 6.59 -8.76 -18.50
N ILE A 180 6.83 -7.50 -18.92
CA ILE A 180 7.86 -7.20 -19.93
C ILE A 180 9.22 -7.66 -19.40
N GLY A 181 9.87 -8.56 -20.14
CA GLY A 181 11.17 -9.08 -19.74
C GLY A 181 11.14 -10.02 -18.54
N HIS A 182 9.98 -10.68 -18.28
CA HIS A 182 9.81 -11.80 -17.34
C HIS A 182 11.06 -12.69 -17.25
N LYS A 183 11.36 -13.17 -16.04
CA LYS A 183 12.52 -13.99 -15.73
C LYS A 183 12.14 -15.17 -14.88
N THR A 184 12.91 -16.24 -15.02
CA THR A 184 12.95 -17.28 -13.98
C THR A 184 13.58 -16.73 -12.70
N ALA A 185 13.34 -17.42 -11.56
CA ALA A 185 13.89 -16.99 -10.27
C ALA A 185 15.42 -16.95 -10.25
N GLU A 186 16.09 -17.84 -10.99
CA GLU A 186 17.55 -17.88 -11.14
C GLU A 186 18.07 -16.67 -11.93
N GLU A 187 17.44 -16.37 -13.08
CA GLU A 187 17.80 -15.21 -13.90
C GLU A 187 17.59 -13.90 -13.14
N TYR A 188 16.45 -13.77 -12.47
CA TYR A 188 16.15 -12.59 -11.67
C TYR A 188 17.08 -12.49 -10.45
N GLY A 189 17.24 -13.55 -9.66
CA GLY A 189 18.10 -13.55 -8.47
C GLY A 189 19.54 -13.14 -8.78
N ARG A 190 20.11 -13.65 -9.89
CA ARG A 190 21.44 -13.22 -10.37
C ARG A 190 21.47 -11.75 -10.76
N LEU A 191 20.48 -11.27 -11.52
CA LEU A 191 20.43 -9.89 -11.97
C LEU A 191 20.25 -8.93 -10.79
N ALA A 192 19.31 -9.22 -9.88
CA ALA A 192 19.03 -8.43 -8.70
C ALA A 192 20.28 -8.31 -7.81
N GLN A 193 21.03 -9.40 -7.60
CA GLN A 193 22.28 -9.36 -6.84
C GLN A 193 23.30 -8.39 -7.45
N GLU A 194 23.56 -8.48 -8.76
CA GLU A 194 24.60 -7.66 -9.39
C GLU A 194 24.16 -6.19 -9.56
N ALA A 195 22.86 -5.94 -9.79
CA ALA A 195 22.30 -4.60 -9.77
C ALA A 195 22.42 -3.96 -8.36
N ALA A 196 22.06 -4.71 -7.32
CA ALA A 196 22.15 -4.26 -5.92
C ALA A 196 23.57 -3.86 -5.53
N LYS A 197 24.58 -4.70 -5.85
CA LYS A 197 26.00 -4.38 -5.61
C LYS A 197 26.42 -3.08 -6.32
N ALA A 198 26.09 -2.96 -7.60
CA ALA A 198 26.48 -1.80 -8.40
C ALA A 198 25.84 -0.51 -7.87
N MET A 199 24.58 -0.56 -7.45
CA MET A 199 23.88 0.56 -6.81
C MET A 199 24.54 0.93 -5.47
N ARG A 200 24.84 -0.05 -4.60
CA ARG A 200 25.50 0.21 -3.31
C ARG A 200 26.94 0.72 -3.44
N PHE A 201 27.65 0.38 -4.52
CA PHE A 201 28.96 0.96 -4.79
C PHE A 201 28.88 2.45 -5.14
N VAL A 202 27.74 2.93 -5.64
CA VAL A 202 27.48 4.35 -5.85
C VAL A 202 27.03 5.02 -4.54
N ASP A 203 26.07 4.41 -3.85
CA ASP A 203 25.55 4.91 -2.57
C ASP A 203 25.31 3.74 -1.59
N PRO A 204 26.20 3.53 -0.59
CA PRO A 204 26.06 2.44 0.37
C PRO A 204 24.93 2.66 1.37
N GLY A 205 24.35 3.87 1.45
CA GLY A 205 23.29 4.24 2.40
C GLY A 205 21.87 3.87 1.96
N ILE A 206 21.70 3.37 0.74
CA ILE A 206 20.39 2.98 0.21
C ILE A 206 19.88 1.66 0.82
N GLU A 207 18.57 1.49 0.74
CA GLU A 207 17.82 0.31 1.10
C GLU A 207 17.22 -0.33 -0.16
N LEU A 208 17.31 -1.65 -0.28
CA LEU A 208 16.95 -2.35 -1.52
C LEU A 208 15.86 -3.41 -1.30
N VAL A 209 14.86 -3.40 -2.18
CA VAL A 209 13.75 -4.37 -2.21
C VAL A 209 13.92 -5.31 -3.41
N ALA A 210 14.07 -6.61 -3.15
CA ALA A 210 13.95 -7.63 -4.17
C ALA A 210 12.48 -7.97 -4.41
N CYS A 211 12.10 -8.26 -5.66
CA CYS A 211 10.75 -8.69 -6.00
C CYS A 211 10.49 -10.11 -5.49
N GLY A 212 9.47 -10.26 -4.64
CA GLY A 212 8.86 -11.57 -4.39
C GLY A 212 7.88 -11.95 -5.50
N SER A 213 7.05 -12.95 -5.23
CA SER A 213 6.02 -13.39 -6.16
C SER A 213 4.85 -12.41 -6.26
N SER A 214 4.25 -12.33 -7.46
CA SER A 214 3.09 -11.46 -7.74
C SER A 214 1.83 -11.78 -6.94
N ASN A 215 1.71 -12.97 -6.33
CA ASN A 215 0.68 -13.36 -5.37
C ASN A 215 0.94 -14.77 -4.82
N SER A 216 0.26 -15.12 -3.71
CA SER A 216 0.31 -16.44 -3.07
C SER A 216 -0.21 -17.59 -3.94
N GLY A 217 -0.95 -17.30 -5.03
CA GLY A 217 -1.45 -18.28 -5.98
C GLY A 217 -0.49 -18.62 -7.13
N MET A 218 0.67 -17.95 -7.23
CA MET A 218 1.65 -18.21 -8.26
C MET A 218 2.22 -19.63 -8.13
N PRO A 219 2.38 -20.39 -9.24
CA PRO A 219 2.99 -21.73 -9.19
C PRO A 219 4.41 -21.75 -8.62
N THR A 220 5.10 -20.61 -8.66
CA THR A 220 6.46 -20.40 -8.16
C THR A 220 6.52 -19.86 -6.74
N PHE A 221 5.38 -19.53 -6.12
CA PHE A 221 5.33 -18.92 -4.79
C PHE A 221 6.08 -19.77 -3.74
N GLY A 222 6.89 -19.12 -2.90
CA GLY A 222 7.78 -19.74 -1.92
C GLY A 222 9.11 -20.19 -2.52
N ALA A 223 9.08 -20.90 -3.66
CA ALA A 223 10.29 -21.31 -4.36
C ALA A 223 11.02 -20.12 -5.02
N TRP A 224 10.25 -19.13 -5.49
CA TRP A 224 10.75 -17.89 -6.05
C TRP A 224 11.57 -17.11 -5.02
N GLU A 225 10.97 -16.75 -3.88
CA GLU A 225 11.62 -16.00 -2.82
C GLU A 225 12.84 -16.75 -2.29
N GLN A 226 12.72 -18.07 -2.12
CA GLN A 226 13.84 -18.91 -1.68
C GLN A 226 15.04 -18.77 -2.62
N THR A 227 14.82 -18.85 -3.92
CA THR A 227 15.88 -18.81 -4.94
C THR A 227 16.50 -17.41 -5.04
N VAL A 228 15.65 -16.38 -5.16
CA VAL A 228 16.07 -14.98 -5.27
C VAL A 228 16.89 -14.56 -4.05
N LEU A 229 16.39 -14.85 -2.84
CA LEU A 229 17.10 -14.52 -1.61
C LEU A 229 18.37 -15.36 -1.45
N SER A 230 18.43 -16.59 -1.96
CA SER A 230 19.67 -17.37 -1.95
C SER A 230 20.79 -16.72 -2.78
N HIS A 231 20.46 -15.92 -3.80
CA HIS A 231 21.43 -15.13 -4.56
C HIS A 231 21.76 -13.80 -3.87
N ALA A 232 20.74 -13.04 -3.46
CA ALA A 232 20.88 -11.62 -3.17
C ALA A 232 20.86 -11.24 -1.67
N TYR A 233 20.77 -12.21 -0.74
CA TYR A 233 20.49 -11.96 0.70
C TYR A 233 21.28 -10.82 1.34
N GLU A 234 22.61 -10.79 1.14
CA GLU A 234 23.46 -9.78 1.77
C GLU A 234 23.28 -8.38 1.17
N GLU A 235 22.86 -8.31 -0.10
CA GLU A 235 22.77 -7.06 -0.85
C GLU A 235 21.43 -6.35 -0.67
N VAL A 236 20.36 -7.09 -0.38
CA VAL A 236 18.98 -6.57 -0.25
C VAL A 236 18.51 -6.52 1.19
N ASP A 237 17.57 -5.62 1.51
CA ASP A 237 17.05 -5.42 2.87
C ASP A 237 15.61 -5.93 3.02
N TYR A 238 14.88 -5.93 1.91
CA TYR A 238 13.48 -6.34 1.86
C TYR A 238 13.21 -7.31 0.70
N VAL A 239 12.14 -8.08 0.85
CA VAL A 239 11.48 -8.82 -0.24
C VAL A 239 10.04 -8.34 -0.39
N SER A 240 9.58 -8.17 -1.63
CA SER A 240 8.24 -7.64 -1.92
C SER A 240 7.14 -8.71 -1.83
N LEU A 241 5.91 -8.29 -1.54
CA LEU A 241 4.70 -9.11 -1.55
C LEU A 241 3.56 -8.34 -2.21
N HIS A 242 2.82 -8.98 -3.10
CA HIS A 242 1.70 -8.35 -3.79
C HIS A 242 0.41 -9.17 -3.65
N ALA A 243 -0.67 -8.52 -3.23
CA ALA A 243 -1.95 -9.20 -3.04
C ALA A 243 -3.15 -8.29 -3.35
N TYR A 244 -3.98 -8.77 -4.26
CA TYR A 244 -5.23 -8.12 -4.62
C TYR A 244 -6.41 -9.03 -4.33
N TYR A 245 -7.44 -8.44 -3.73
CA TYR A 245 -8.63 -9.16 -3.31
C TYR A 245 -9.86 -8.62 -4.04
N GLN A 246 -10.83 -9.50 -4.27
CA GLN A 246 -12.14 -9.13 -4.80
C GLN A 246 -13.18 -10.15 -4.36
N GLU A 247 -14.43 -9.75 -4.38
CA GLU A 247 -15.54 -10.68 -4.32
C GLU A 247 -15.59 -11.55 -5.59
N ARG A 248 -15.87 -12.84 -5.42
CA ARG A 248 -15.97 -13.80 -6.52
C ARG A 248 -17.27 -14.57 -6.39
N ASP A 249 -18.01 -14.67 -7.49
CA ASP A 249 -19.21 -15.50 -7.61
C ASP A 249 -20.26 -15.25 -6.50
N GLY A 250 -20.32 -14.01 -5.97
CA GLY A 250 -21.22 -13.60 -4.89
C GLY A 250 -20.79 -14.03 -3.48
N ASP A 251 -19.60 -14.62 -3.31
CA ASP A 251 -19.06 -15.06 -2.03
C ASP A 251 -18.44 -13.90 -1.24
N VAL A 252 -19.31 -13.05 -0.71
CA VAL A 252 -18.97 -11.93 0.18
C VAL A 252 -18.31 -12.41 1.48
N GLY A 253 -18.64 -13.62 1.96
CA GLY A 253 -18.08 -14.17 3.21
C GLY A 253 -16.57 -14.39 3.10
N SER A 254 -16.13 -15.04 2.02
CA SER A 254 -14.70 -15.22 1.75
C SER A 254 -14.01 -13.90 1.45
N PHE A 255 -14.70 -12.95 0.80
CA PHE A 255 -14.14 -11.62 0.55
C PHE A 255 -13.86 -10.86 1.85
N LEU A 256 -14.79 -10.86 2.80
CA LEU A 256 -14.61 -10.26 4.13
C LEU A 256 -13.52 -10.96 4.96
N ALA A 257 -13.22 -12.22 4.66
CA ALA A 257 -12.14 -13.00 5.27
C ALA A 257 -10.78 -12.83 4.56
N SER A 258 -10.62 -11.91 3.59
CA SER A 258 -9.38 -11.78 2.80
C SER A 258 -8.10 -11.59 3.63
N ALA A 259 -8.19 -10.96 4.80
CA ALA A 259 -7.04 -10.80 5.70
C ALA A 259 -6.47 -12.13 6.21
N VAL A 260 -7.24 -13.23 6.20
CA VAL A 260 -6.73 -14.58 6.52
C VAL A 260 -5.69 -15.02 5.50
N ASP A 261 -5.91 -14.74 4.21
CA ASP A 261 -4.94 -14.99 3.15
C ASP A 261 -3.74 -14.04 3.25
N THR A 262 -3.97 -12.78 3.64
CA THR A 262 -2.88 -11.80 3.88
C THR A 262 -1.96 -12.27 5.00
N ASP A 263 -2.51 -12.71 6.14
CA ASP A 263 -1.76 -13.28 7.26
C ASP A 263 -0.96 -14.51 6.79
N TYR A 264 -1.60 -15.45 6.09
CA TYR A 264 -0.92 -16.64 5.52
C TYR A 264 0.23 -16.27 4.58
N PHE A 265 0.02 -15.30 3.69
CA PHE A 265 1.03 -14.90 2.71
C PHE A 265 2.25 -14.28 3.38
N ILE A 266 2.04 -13.35 4.32
CA ILE A 266 3.11 -12.73 5.11
C ILE A 266 3.91 -13.79 5.88
N GLU A 267 3.23 -14.67 6.61
CA GLU A 267 3.88 -15.71 7.41
C GLU A 267 4.69 -16.69 6.56
N SER A 268 4.17 -17.04 5.37
CA SER A 268 4.85 -17.93 4.42
C SER A 268 6.14 -17.31 3.87
N VAL A 269 6.12 -16.02 3.55
CA VAL A 269 7.33 -15.31 3.06
C VAL A 269 8.34 -15.10 4.19
N ILE A 270 7.88 -14.77 5.41
CA ILE A 270 8.74 -14.70 6.60
C ILE A 270 9.46 -16.03 6.82
N ALA A 271 8.72 -17.15 6.82
CA ALA A 271 9.28 -18.48 7.03
C ALA A 271 10.32 -18.82 5.94
N THR A 272 10.02 -18.47 4.69
CA THR A 272 10.94 -18.68 3.56
C THR A 272 12.22 -17.86 3.71
N ALA A 273 12.11 -16.56 4.00
CA ALA A 273 13.26 -15.68 4.20
C ALA A 273 14.13 -16.13 5.39
N ASP A 274 13.52 -16.59 6.49
CA ASP A 274 14.23 -17.08 7.67
C ASP A 274 14.89 -18.45 7.43
N ALA A 275 14.32 -19.30 6.57
CA ALA A 275 14.96 -20.53 6.13
C ALA A 275 16.22 -20.25 5.30
N VAL A 276 16.16 -19.31 4.36
CA VAL A 276 17.34 -18.85 3.60
C VAL A 276 18.38 -18.26 4.53
N ARG A 277 17.96 -17.42 5.50
CA ARG A 277 18.82 -16.86 6.55
C ARG A 277 19.62 -17.94 7.27
N ALA A 278 18.92 -18.96 7.77
CA ALA A 278 19.52 -20.06 8.52
C ALA A 278 20.49 -20.88 7.66
N LYS A 279 20.09 -21.19 6.42
CA LYS A 279 20.92 -21.93 5.46
C LYS A 279 22.21 -21.19 5.13
N GLY A 280 22.13 -19.88 4.86
CA GLY A 280 23.27 -19.02 4.54
C GLY A 280 24.06 -18.54 5.77
N LYS A 281 23.59 -18.83 6.98
CA LYS A 281 24.15 -18.37 8.27
C LYS A 281 24.23 -16.84 8.36
N HIS A 282 23.26 -16.16 7.75
CA HIS A 282 23.17 -14.71 7.77
C HIS A 282 22.74 -14.22 9.16
N LYS A 283 23.29 -13.08 9.60
CA LYS A 283 22.90 -12.45 10.87
C LYS A 283 21.71 -11.51 10.71
N LYS A 284 21.70 -10.75 9.62
CA LYS A 284 20.61 -9.85 9.20
C LYS A 284 19.32 -10.66 9.01
N HIS A 285 18.18 -10.02 9.28
CA HIS A 285 16.87 -10.52 8.85
C HIS A 285 16.40 -9.69 7.66
N ILE A 286 15.92 -10.35 6.63
CA ILE A 286 15.17 -9.71 5.55
C ILE A 286 13.78 -9.35 6.09
N ASN A 287 13.40 -8.09 5.91
CA ASN A 287 12.06 -7.61 6.21
C ASN A 287 11.19 -7.68 4.94
N LEU A 288 9.90 -7.44 5.11
CA LEU A 288 8.92 -7.51 4.03
C LEU A 288 8.51 -6.10 3.61
N SER A 289 8.32 -5.96 2.30
CA SER A 289 7.74 -4.80 1.64
C SER A 289 6.43 -5.25 0.99
N PHE A 290 5.29 -4.98 1.61
CA PHE A 290 3.99 -5.29 1.00
C PHE A 290 3.61 -4.14 0.05
N ASP A 291 4.41 -3.93 -0.99
CA ASP A 291 4.39 -2.73 -1.84
C ASP A 291 3.37 -2.75 -2.98
N GLU A 292 2.50 -3.76 -3.01
CA GLU A 292 1.23 -3.74 -3.74
C GLU A 292 0.13 -4.48 -2.95
N TRP A 293 -0.84 -3.74 -2.43
CA TRP A 293 -2.03 -4.35 -1.86
C TRP A 293 -3.26 -3.48 -2.06
N ASN A 294 -4.40 -4.11 -2.39
CA ASN A 294 -5.71 -3.46 -2.35
C ASN A 294 -6.86 -4.44 -2.60
N VAL A 295 -8.08 -3.92 -2.61
CA VAL A 295 -9.18 -4.48 -3.40
C VAL A 295 -9.00 -4.07 -4.87
N TRP A 296 -9.07 -5.04 -5.78
CA TRP A 296 -9.07 -4.79 -7.23
C TRP A 296 -9.89 -5.88 -7.94
N TYR A 297 -10.93 -5.45 -8.67
CA TYR A 297 -11.81 -6.30 -9.45
C TYR A 297 -11.20 -6.69 -10.81
N GLN A 298 -10.27 -7.63 -10.79
CA GLN A 298 -9.61 -8.24 -11.95
C GLN A 298 -10.52 -9.10 -12.84
N ARG A 299 -11.67 -9.57 -12.32
CA ARG A 299 -12.60 -10.45 -13.04
C ARG A 299 -14.04 -10.02 -12.83
N GLY A 300 -14.88 -10.33 -13.82
CA GLY A 300 -16.33 -10.08 -13.76
C GLY A 300 -16.73 -8.69 -14.25
N LEU A 301 -15.77 -7.85 -14.63
CA LEU A 301 -15.99 -6.56 -15.27
C LEU A 301 -15.60 -6.62 -16.75
N ASP A 302 -16.42 -6.03 -17.60
CA ASP A 302 -16.16 -5.84 -19.03
C ASP A 302 -16.45 -4.38 -19.43
N THR A 303 -15.97 -3.45 -18.60
CA THR A 303 -16.08 -2.00 -18.82
C THR A 303 -14.96 -1.50 -19.74
N GLU A 304 -15.11 -0.27 -20.25
CA GLU A 304 -14.17 0.31 -21.22
C GLU A 304 -12.75 0.52 -20.66
N ASP A 305 -12.65 0.70 -19.34
CA ASP A 305 -11.40 0.92 -18.60
C ASP A 305 -10.68 -0.37 -18.19
N GLN A 306 -11.21 -1.55 -18.54
CA GLN A 306 -10.51 -2.81 -18.28
C GLN A 306 -9.36 -3.01 -19.27
N PRO A 307 -8.20 -3.56 -18.85
CA PRO A 307 -6.99 -3.63 -19.68
C PRO A 307 -7.20 -4.26 -21.07
N HIS A 308 -8.05 -5.31 -21.16
CA HIS A 308 -8.36 -5.97 -22.42
C HIS A 308 -9.22 -5.12 -23.37
N ASN A 309 -10.01 -4.18 -22.86
CA ASN A 309 -10.79 -3.25 -23.68
C ASN A 309 -10.01 -1.98 -24.01
N VAL A 310 -9.21 -1.47 -23.06
CA VAL A 310 -8.23 -0.39 -23.30
C VAL A 310 -7.30 -0.77 -24.46
N SER A 311 -6.75 -1.99 -24.43
CA SER A 311 -5.87 -2.49 -25.51
C SER A 311 -6.56 -2.56 -26.87
N LYS A 312 -7.85 -2.96 -26.93
CA LYS A 312 -8.62 -3.00 -28.19
C LYS A 312 -8.91 -1.60 -28.75
N ALA A 313 -8.95 -0.60 -27.89
CA ALA A 313 -9.23 0.79 -28.26
C ALA A 313 -8.03 1.48 -28.94
N GLY A 314 -6.86 0.84 -28.94
CA GLY A 314 -5.61 1.32 -29.53
C GLY A 314 -4.82 2.25 -28.62
N TRP A 315 -3.60 2.62 -29.06
CA TRP A 315 -2.67 3.48 -28.32
C TRP A 315 -3.23 4.89 -28.11
N ARG A 316 -3.41 5.27 -26.84
CA ARG A 316 -3.93 6.59 -26.44
C ARG A 316 -3.17 7.11 -25.23
N GLU A 317 -3.14 8.44 -25.10
CA GLU A 317 -2.63 9.10 -23.90
C GLU A 317 -3.66 8.97 -22.78
N HIS A 318 -3.19 8.55 -21.61
CA HIS A 318 -3.89 8.65 -20.32
C HIS A 318 -5.36 8.17 -20.32
N PRO A 319 -5.70 7.01 -20.92
CA PRO A 319 -7.07 6.49 -20.85
C PRO A 319 -7.44 6.18 -19.40
N ARG A 320 -8.74 6.02 -19.12
CA ARG A 320 -9.17 5.39 -17.87
C ARG A 320 -8.72 3.94 -17.86
N VAL A 321 -8.08 3.51 -16.78
CA VAL A 321 -7.62 2.12 -16.60
C VAL A 321 -7.91 1.71 -15.16
N ILE A 322 -8.70 0.65 -14.99
CA ILE A 322 -9.10 0.04 -13.70
C ILE A 322 -9.53 1.07 -12.64
N GLU A 323 -10.45 1.96 -13.00
CA GLU A 323 -10.94 3.02 -12.11
C GLU A 323 -12.07 2.49 -11.22
N ASP A 324 -11.74 1.48 -10.41
CA ASP A 324 -12.67 0.78 -9.53
C ASP A 324 -13.38 1.75 -8.55
N LYS A 325 -14.69 1.56 -8.40
CA LYS A 325 -15.55 2.35 -7.51
C LYS A 325 -15.84 1.56 -6.25
N TYR A 326 -15.23 1.94 -5.14
CA TYR A 326 -15.28 1.16 -3.92
C TYR A 326 -16.53 1.42 -3.10
N ASN A 327 -17.07 0.34 -2.51
CA ASN A 327 -18.26 0.33 -1.69
C ASN A 327 -17.95 0.12 -0.19
N VAL A 328 -18.99 0.00 0.64
CA VAL A 328 -18.86 -0.25 2.09
C VAL A 328 -18.14 -1.57 2.37
N THR A 329 -18.46 -2.64 1.63
CA THR A 329 -17.80 -3.96 1.79
C THR A 329 -16.30 -3.83 1.57
N ASP A 330 -15.89 -3.13 0.51
CA ASP A 330 -14.48 -2.94 0.17
C ASP A 330 -13.72 -2.17 1.26
N ALA A 331 -14.35 -1.13 1.83
CA ALA A 331 -13.77 -0.38 2.94
C ALA A 331 -13.58 -1.24 4.19
N VAL A 332 -14.53 -2.12 4.52
CA VAL A 332 -14.38 -3.07 5.62
C VAL A 332 -13.24 -4.05 5.33
N VAL A 333 -13.14 -4.60 4.12
CA VAL A 333 -12.04 -5.48 3.71
C VAL A 333 -10.70 -4.77 3.85
N VAL A 334 -10.53 -3.57 3.27
CA VAL A 334 -9.31 -2.75 3.39
C VAL A 334 -8.94 -2.51 4.85
N GLY A 335 -9.92 -2.23 5.71
CA GLY A 335 -9.70 -2.10 7.15
C GLY A 335 -9.12 -3.37 7.80
N THR A 336 -9.55 -4.55 7.38
CA THR A 336 -8.99 -5.83 7.86
C THR A 336 -7.62 -6.17 7.27
N LEU A 337 -7.35 -5.78 6.02
CA LEU A 337 -6.01 -5.91 5.43
C LEU A 337 -5.00 -5.05 6.20
N LEU A 338 -5.38 -3.82 6.53
CA LEU A 338 -4.59 -2.92 7.37
C LEU A 338 -4.35 -3.49 8.77
N ASN A 339 -5.35 -4.14 9.38
CA ASN A 339 -5.18 -4.84 10.65
C ASN A 339 -4.14 -5.96 10.55
N SER A 340 -4.18 -6.78 9.49
CA SER A 340 -3.17 -7.82 9.23
C SER A 340 -1.77 -7.21 9.10
N LEU A 341 -1.59 -6.20 8.24
CA LEU A 341 -0.31 -5.51 8.06
C LEU A 341 0.24 -4.95 9.38
N LEU A 342 -0.63 -4.38 10.22
CA LEU A 342 -0.25 -3.85 11.52
C LEU A 342 0.16 -4.95 12.51
N ARG A 343 -0.56 -6.08 12.55
CA ARG A 343 -0.21 -7.24 13.40
C ARG A 343 1.16 -7.83 13.04
N HIS A 344 1.55 -7.76 11.78
CA HIS A 344 2.86 -8.21 11.28
C HIS A 344 3.92 -7.11 11.17
N GLY A 345 3.70 -5.96 11.82
CA GLY A 345 4.62 -4.81 11.76
C GLY A 345 6.02 -5.06 12.35
N ASP A 346 6.28 -6.21 12.97
CA ASP A 346 7.63 -6.66 13.34
C ASP A 346 8.47 -7.05 12.12
N ARG A 347 7.84 -7.55 11.04
CA ARG A 347 8.52 -7.99 9.81
C ARG A 347 8.08 -7.27 8.55
N VAL A 348 6.81 -6.86 8.43
CA VAL A 348 6.35 -5.96 7.37
C VAL A 348 6.73 -4.54 7.78
N LYS A 349 7.70 -3.95 7.07
CA LYS A 349 8.23 -2.63 7.41
C LYS A 349 7.83 -1.55 6.42
N ILE A 350 7.42 -1.96 5.23
CA ILE A 350 6.93 -1.10 4.15
C ILE A 350 5.64 -1.75 3.66
N ALA A 351 4.62 -0.95 3.41
CA ALA A 351 3.45 -1.38 2.66
C ALA A 351 2.94 -0.22 1.81
N ASN A 352 2.53 -0.50 0.57
CA ASN A 352 2.06 0.50 -0.36
C ASN A 352 0.70 0.10 -0.91
N GLN A 353 -0.34 0.82 -0.49
CA GLN A 353 -1.67 0.63 -1.02
C GLN A 353 -1.70 1.04 -2.49
N ALA A 354 -2.04 0.09 -3.36
CA ALA A 354 -2.00 0.23 -4.81
C ALA A 354 -3.39 0.62 -5.33
N GLN A 355 -3.61 1.81 -5.91
CA GLN A 355 -2.69 2.94 -6.06
C GLN A 355 -3.26 4.20 -5.38
N LEU A 356 -2.58 5.33 -5.52
CA LEU A 356 -2.89 6.55 -4.75
C LEU A 356 -4.07 7.34 -5.32
N VAL A 357 -4.15 7.49 -6.65
CA VAL A 357 -5.13 8.34 -7.34
C VAL A 357 -5.69 7.63 -8.58
N ASN A 358 -7.01 7.68 -8.76
CA ASN A 358 -7.82 7.11 -9.87
C ASN A 358 -7.72 5.59 -10.07
N VAL A 359 -6.52 5.07 -10.32
CA VAL A 359 -6.24 3.66 -10.60
C VAL A 359 -6.35 2.88 -9.29
N ILE A 360 -7.40 2.06 -9.12
CA ILE A 360 -7.69 1.29 -7.89
C ILE A 360 -7.36 2.07 -6.61
N ALA A 361 -7.91 3.28 -6.46
CA ALA A 361 -7.39 4.29 -5.54
C ALA A 361 -8.37 4.77 -4.45
N PRO A 362 -7.88 5.23 -3.28
CA PRO A 362 -8.71 5.86 -2.26
C PRO A 362 -9.06 7.31 -2.62
N ILE A 363 -8.29 7.94 -3.51
CA ILE A 363 -8.53 9.29 -4.01
C ILE A 363 -8.95 9.16 -5.47
N PHE A 364 -10.05 9.80 -5.82
CA PHE A 364 -10.52 9.87 -7.19
C PHE A 364 -10.51 11.33 -7.64
N SER A 365 -10.17 11.59 -8.90
CA SER A 365 -10.21 12.90 -9.53
C SER A 365 -10.81 12.83 -10.92
N GLU A 366 -11.53 13.89 -11.29
CA GLU A 366 -12.02 14.09 -12.64
C GLU A 366 -11.18 15.15 -13.36
N GLU A 367 -10.94 14.92 -14.65
CA GLU A 367 -10.25 15.88 -15.52
C GLU A 367 -11.04 17.20 -15.52
N ASN A 368 -10.37 18.32 -15.24
CA ASN A 368 -10.96 19.64 -15.05
C ASN A 368 -12.11 19.67 -14.00
N GLY A 369 -12.15 18.70 -13.10
CA GLY A 369 -13.22 18.48 -12.13
C GLY A 369 -12.68 18.28 -10.70
N PRO A 370 -13.55 17.99 -9.72
CA PRO A 370 -13.13 17.86 -8.33
C PRO A 370 -12.35 16.57 -8.08
N ALA A 371 -11.62 16.54 -6.96
CA ALA A 371 -11.13 15.33 -6.33
C ALA A 371 -11.96 14.97 -5.07
N TRP A 372 -12.17 13.68 -4.81
CA TRP A 372 -12.93 13.19 -3.64
C TRP A 372 -12.37 11.88 -3.06
N ARG A 373 -12.90 11.52 -1.90
CA ARG A 373 -12.53 10.31 -1.14
C ARG A 373 -13.41 9.14 -1.55
N GLN A 374 -12.81 8.02 -1.96
CA GLN A 374 -13.52 6.75 -2.03
C GLN A 374 -13.73 6.15 -0.63
N THR A 375 -14.58 5.13 -0.50
CA THR A 375 -14.90 4.51 0.80
C THR A 375 -13.66 3.97 1.51
N ILE A 376 -12.71 3.39 0.76
CA ILE A 376 -11.46 2.83 1.27
C ILE A 376 -10.47 3.87 1.82
N PHE A 377 -10.68 5.16 1.54
CA PHE A 377 -9.87 6.27 2.10
C PHE A 377 -9.93 6.29 3.63
N HIS A 378 -11.12 6.09 4.17
CA HIS A 378 -11.40 6.29 5.60
C HIS A 378 -10.66 5.33 6.53
N PRO A 379 -10.68 4.00 6.33
CA PRO A 379 -9.91 3.08 7.18
C PRO A 379 -8.40 3.34 7.09
N PHE A 380 -7.88 3.63 5.89
CA PHE A 380 -6.46 3.95 5.70
C PHE A 380 -6.06 5.22 6.46
N ALA A 381 -6.73 6.34 6.18
CA ALA A 381 -6.41 7.63 6.77
C ALA A 381 -6.46 7.58 8.31
N ARG A 382 -7.50 6.94 8.85
CA ARG A 382 -7.69 6.87 10.29
C ARG A 382 -6.68 5.96 10.97
N MET A 383 -6.29 4.84 10.36
CA MET A 383 -5.23 4.00 10.91
C MET A 383 -3.86 4.69 10.81
N ALA A 384 -3.56 5.36 9.69
CA ALA A 384 -2.31 6.09 9.50
C ALA A 384 -2.10 7.19 10.56
N GLU A 385 -3.18 7.90 10.93
CA GLU A 385 -3.19 8.88 12.00
C GLU A 385 -2.95 8.26 13.38
N LEU A 386 -3.72 7.23 13.74
CA LEU A 386 -3.83 6.76 15.12
C LEU A 386 -2.85 5.65 15.49
N ALA A 387 -2.38 4.83 14.54
CA ALA A 387 -1.43 3.77 14.82
C ALA A 387 -0.04 4.37 15.13
N LYS A 388 0.24 4.54 16.42
CA LYS A 388 1.47 5.14 16.95
C LYS A 388 1.98 4.33 18.14
N GLY A 389 3.28 4.44 18.41
CA GLY A 389 3.91 3.71 19.52
C GLY A 389 4.09 2.23 19.21
N ARG A 390 3.68 1.37 20.14
CA ARG A 390 3.87 -0.08 20.11
C ARG A 390 2.63 -0.78 19.58
N ILE A 391 2.82 -1.75 18.69
CA ILE A 391 1.79 -2.72 18.31
C ILE A 391 1.58 -3.68 19.48
N LEU A 392 0.33 -3.89 19.89
CA LEU A 392 -0.02 -4.82 20.96
C LEU A 392 -0.28 -6.22 20.39
N ARG A 393 0.17 -7.24 21.12
CA ARG A 393 -0.21 -8.63 20.86
C ARG A 393 -1.52 -8.91 21.57
N LEU A 394 -2.54 -9.26 20.79
CA LEU A 394 -3.89 -9.50 21.28
C LEU A 394 -4.17 -11.00 21.42
N SER A 395 -4.98 -11.36 22.40
CA SER A 395 -5.68 -12.63 22.43
C SER A 395 -7.14 -12.38 22.07
N VAL A 396 -7.63 -13.00 20.99
CA VAL A 396 -8.97 -12.79 20.45
C VAL A 396 -9.74 -14.11 20.52
N ASP A 397 -10.94 -14.06 21.09
CA ASP A 397 -11.92 -15.13 21.09
C ASP A 397 -13.22 -14.55 20.53
N SER A 398 -13.49 -14.83 19.26
CA SER A 398 -14.67 -14.31 18.55
C SER A 398 -15.54 -15.47 18.11
N ASP A 399 -16.85 -15.26 18.10
CA ASP A 399 -17.75 -16.09 17.31
C ASP A 399 -17.24 -16.11 15.86
N LYS A 400 -17.51 -17.22 15.18
CA LYS A 400 -17.05 -17.48 13.81
C LYS A 400 -18.20 -17.47 12.83
N TYR A 401 -17.89 -17.21 11.57
CA TYR A 401 -18.77 -17.44 10.46
C TYR A 401 -18.08 -18.34 9.42
N ASP A 402 -18.87 -19.20 8.80
CA ASP A 402 -18.40 -20.09 7.74
C ASP A 402 -18.34 -19.34 6.39
N ASN A 403 -17.34 -19.66 5.57
CA ASN A 403 -17.20 -19.16 4.20
C ASN A 403 -16.50 -20.19 3.31
N ALA A 404 -16.68 -20.08 1.99
CA ALA A 404 -16.30 -21.15 1.08
C ALA A 404 -14.79 -21.33 0.90
N ARG A 405 -13.98 -20.26 1.07
CA ARG A 405 -12.53 -20.31 0.81
C ARG A 405 -11.71 -20.66 2.04
N PHE A 406 -12.10 -20.17 3.21
CA PHE A 406 -11.30 -20.25 4.44
C PHE A 406 -11.99 -21.06 5.55
N GLY A 407 -13.25 -21.47 5.37
CA GLY A 407 -14.03 -22.15 6.39
C GLY A 407 -14.39 -21.22 7.55
N ASP A 408 -14.33 -21.74 8.78
CA ASP A 408 -14.68 -20.99 9.98
C ASP A 408 -13.66 -19.88 10.30
N THR A 409 -14.06 -18.63 10.07
CA THR A 409 -13.23 -17.44 10.33
C THR A 409 -13.82 -16.56 11.43
N ASP A 410 -12.95 -15.90 12.19
CA ASP A 410 -13.38 -14.96 13.24
C ASP A 410 -14.22 -13.83 12.65
N LEU A 411 -15.38 -13.60 13.27
CA LEU A 411 -16.33 -12.56 12.92
C LEU A 411 -15.76 -11.16 13.18
N VAL A 412 -15.11 -10.97 14.33
CA VAL A 412 -14.48 -9.72 14.72
C VAL A 412 -12.98 -9.80 14.49
N ASP A 413 -12.48 -8.99 13.56
CA ASP A 413 -11.05 -8.80 13.32
C ASP A 413 -10.56 -7.55 14.05
N VAL A 414 -9.39 -7.64 14.68
CA VAL A 414 -8.87 -6.54 15.49
C VAL A 414 -7.36 -6.43 15.44
N SER A 415 -6.88 -5.19 15.51
CA SER A 415 -5.51 -4.83 15.86
C SER A 415 -5.51 -3.66 16.85
N ALA A 416 -4.41 -3.45 17.58
CA ALA A 416 -4.30 -2.34 18.50
C ALA A 416 -2.88 -1.81 18.66
N THR A 417 -2.78 -0.54 18.99
CA THR A 417 -1.50 0.13 19.31
C THR A 417 -1.59 0.88 20.63
N TRP A 418 -0.44 1.09 21.24
CA TRP A 418 -0.29 1.86 22.46
C TRP A 418 0.87 2.84 22.34
N ASN A 419 0.57 4.12 22.54
CA ASN A 419 1.55 5.18 22.64
C ASN A 419 1.75 5.55 24.11
N GLU A 420 2.90 5.15 24.66
CA GLU A 420 3.29 5.45 26.04
C GLU A 420 3.41 6.96 26.30
N GLU A 421 3.97 7.72 25.36
CA GLU A 421 4.24 9.15 25.54
C GLU A 421 2.95 9.96 25.70
N THR A 422 1.88 9.54 25.03
CA THR A 422 0.58 10.22 25.06
C THR A 422 -0.46 9.55 25.96
N GLY A 423 -0.17 8.36 26.49
CA GLY A 423 -1.14 7.56 27.24
C GLY A 423 -2.34 7.11 26.40
N ARG A 424 -2.13 6.84 25.10
CA ARG A 424 -3.21 6.49 24.17
C ARG A 424 -3.16 5.02 23.76
N VAL A 425 -4.29 4.33 23.84
CA VAL A 425 -4.49 3.03 23.20
C VAL A 425 -5.50 3.21 22.07
N ALA A 426 -5.16 2.78 20.86
CA ALA A 426 -6.06 2.79 19.71
C ALA A 426 -6.36 1.34 19.29
N LEU A 427 -7.64 0.98 19.21
CA LEU A 427 -8.14 -0.29 18.69
C LEU A 427 -8.81 -0.07 17.35
N PHE A 428 -8.51 -0.94 16.39
CA PHE A 428 -9.10 -0.95 15.05
C PHE A 428 -9.86 -2.27 14.89
N LEU A 429 -11.17 -2.20 14.75
CA LEU A 429 -12.06 -3.36 14.79
C LEU A 429 -12.88 -3.45 13.50
N ALA A 430 -13.15 -4.66 13.03
CA ALA A 430 -14.08 -4.91 11.94
C ALA A 430 -15.07 -6.01 12.32
N ASN A 431 -16.35 -5.83 12.01
CA ASN A 431 -17.35 -6.90 12.03
C ASN A 431 -17.57 -7.38 10.60
N ARG A 432 -17.15 -8.62 10.32
CA ARG A 432 -17.30 -9.29 9.03
C ARG A 432 -18.68 -9.92 8.83
N GLY A 433 -19.54 -9.90 9.84
CA GLY A 433 -20.92 -10.38 9.76
C GLY A 433 -21.82 -9.44 8.98
N LEU A 434 -22.81 -9.97 8.27
CA LEU A 434 -23.72 -9.18 7.43
C LEU A 434 -25.06 -8.85 8.07
N GLU A 435 -25.41 -9.52 9.17
CA GLU A 435 -26.78 -9.50 9.70
C GLU A 435 -26.88 -8.86 11.08
N GLU A 436 -26.05 -9.30 12.03
CA GLU A 436 -26.14 -8.89 13.43
C GLU A 436 -24.95 -8.04 13.89
N ALA A 437 -25.22 -7.11 14.80
CA ALA A 437 -24.17 -6.45 15.57
C ALA A 437 -23.47 -7.47 16.48
N ALA A 438 -22.16 -7.29 16.67
CA ALA A 438 -21.34 -8.07 17.59
C ALA A 438 -21.11 -7.31 18.89
N GLU A 439 -21.38 -7.95 20.03
CA GLU A 439 -21.03 -7.41 21.34
C GLU A 439 -19.55 -7.69 21.63
N VAL A 440 -18.75 -6.63 21.80
CA VAL A 440 -17.31 -6.72 22.00
C VAL A 440 -16.96 -6.33 23.44
N GLU A 441 -16.25 -7.22 24.13
CA GLU A 441 -15.65 -6.99 25.45
C GLU A 441 -14.13 -7.02 25.34
N VAL A 442 -13.48 -5.96 25.79
CA VAL A 442 -12.01 -5.82 25.78
C VAL A 442 -11.49 -5.76 27.21
N SER A 443 -10.66 -6.72 27.60
CA SER A 443 -9.90 -6.69 28.84
C SER A 443 -8.58 -5.93 28.64
N LEU A 444 -8.41 -4.83 29.38
CA LEU A 444 -7.28 -3.89 29.29
C LEU A 444 -6.26 -4.18 30.40
N ARG A 445 -5.52 -5.29 30.32
CA ARG A 445 -4.56 -5.68 31.37
C ARG A 445 -3.36 -4.74 31.40
N GLY A 446 -2.96 -4.33 32.61
CA GLY A 446 -1.88 -3.36 32.81
C GLY A 446 -2.24 -1.91 32.45
N PHE A 447 -3.51 -1.66 32.12
CA PHE A 447 -4.06 -0.34 31.81
C PHE A 447 -5.26 -0.03 32.68
N ASP A 448 -5.44 1.26 32.98
CA ASP A 448 -6.65 1.81 33.57
C ASP A 448 -7.21 2.90 32.65
N ALA A 449 -8.30 2.57 31.95
CA ALA A 449 -8.96 3.45 31.00
C ALA A 449 -9.72 4.56 31.73
N GLN A 450 -9.26 5.79 31.53
CA GLN A 450 -9.84 6.99 32.11
C GLN A 450 -11.07 7.47 31.33
N ARG A 451 -11.01 7.39 30.00
CA ARG A 451 -12.12 7.76 29.11
C ARG A 451 -11.91 7.26 27.68
N VAL A 452 -13.02 7.20 26.95
CA VAL A 452 -13.01 7.11 25.48
C VAL A 452 -12.73 8.51 24.92
N VAL A 453 -11.65 8.63 24.16
CA VAL A 453 -11.25 9.88 23.48
C VAL A 453 -11.97 10.02 22.16
N ARG A 454 -12.08 8.91 21.44
CA ARG A 454 -12.70 8.81 20.12
C ARG A 454 -13.34 7.43 19.99
N ALA A 455 -14.52 7.39 19.39
CA ALA A 455 -15.17 6.15 18.94
C ALA A 455 -15.90 6.47 17.64
N GLU A 456 -15.46 5.87 16.54
CA GLU A 456 -16.00 6.13 15.21
C GLU A 456 -16.21 4.81 14.46
N VAL A 457 -17.17 4.79 13.55
CA VAL A 457 -17.52 3.62 12.73
C VAL A 457 -17.85 4.05 11.31
N LEU A 458 -17.37 3.26 10.35
CA LEU A 458 -17.85 3.20 8.97
C LEU A 458 -18.75 1.98 8.89
N GLU A 459 -19.99 2.20 8.47
CA GLU A 459 -21.01 1.16 8.29
C GLU A 459 -21.91 1.56 7.11
N ILE A 460 -22.88 0.71 6.77
CA ILE A 460 -23.89 1.02 5.77
C ILE A 460 -24.62 2.32 6.17
N PRO A 461 -24.62 3.36 5.31
CA PRO A 461 -25.31 4.61 5.62
C PRO A 461 -26.84 4.41 5.56
N GLU A 462 -27.58 5.32 6.18
CA GLU A 462 -29.05 5.29 6.12
C GLU A 462 -29.54 5.31 4.66
N GLY A 463 -30.46 4.40 4.32
CA GLY A 463 -30.97 4.23 2.96
C GLY A 463 -29.95 3.67 1.96
N GLY A 464 -28.80 3.16 2.44
CA GLY A 464 -27.81 2.45 1.66
C GLY A 464 -27.88 0.94 1.83
N ASP A 465 -26.91 0.29 1.20
CA ASP A 465 -26.61 -1.13 1.29
C ASP A 465 -25.08 -1.33 1.26
N ARG A 466 -24.64 -2.59 1.24
CA ARG A 466 -23.21 -2.93 1.21
C ARG A 466 -22.47 -2.44 -0.06
N PHE A 467 -23.21 -2.15 -1.12
CA PHE A 467 -22.69 -1.68 -2.41
C PHE A 467 -22.69 -0.15 -2.52
N THR A 468 -23.07 0.56 -1.45
CA THR A 468 -23.09 2.02 -1.46
C THR A 468 -21.67 2.57 -1.57
N ILE A 469 -21.47 3.51 -2.50
CA ILE A 469 -20.19 4.15 -2.83
C ILE A 469 -20.21 5.65 -2.55
N ASN A 470 -19.02 6.27 -2.54
CA ASN A 470 -18.85 7.70 -2.74
C ASN A 470 -18.64 8.00 -4.23
N ASN A 471 -19.19 9.10 -4.72
CA ASN A 471 -19.02 9.54 -6.11
C ASN A 471 -18.98 11.07 -6.20
N GLN A 472 -18.80 11.61 -7.41
CA GLN A 472 -18.71 13.05 -7.60
C GLN A 472 -19.94 13.83 -7.09
N GLU A 473 -21.17 13.29 -7.22
CA GLU A 473 -22.37 13.99 -6.74
C GLU A 473 -22.57 13.87 -5.22
N ASN A 474 -22.11 12.77 -4.62
CA ASN A 474 -22.24 12.46 -3.20
C ASN A 474 -20.89 11.98 -2.66
N PRO A 475 -19.89 12.86 -2.55
CA PRO A 475 -18.51 12.49 -2.23
C PRO A 475 -18.32 12.01 -0.79
N ASP A 476 -19.28 12.30 0.09
CA ASP A 476 -19.25 11.97 1.52
C ASP A 476 -20.42 11.08 1.95
N ARG A 477 -20.98 10.26 1.02
CA ARG A 477 -22.13 9.37 1.30
C ARG A 477 -21.79 8.28 2.33
N VAL A 478 -20.56 7.79 2.29
CA VAL A 478 -19.97 6.80 3.17
C VAL A 478 -18.74 7.44 3.81
N GLY A 479 -18.64 7.37 5.13
CA GLY A 479 -17.53 7.91 5.90
C GLY A 479 -17.60 7.48 7.36
N LEU A 480 -16.66 7.95 8.17
CA LEU A 480 -16.66 7.71 9.61
C LEU A 480 -17.69 8.60 10.31
N LYS A 481 -18.52 7.99 11.16
CA LYS A 481 -19.45 8.68 12.06
C LYS A 481 -19.26 8.21 13.50
N PRO A 482 -19.77 8.94 14.51
CA PRO A 482 -19.60 8.55 15.90
C PRO A 482 -20.19 7.16 16.21
N LEU A 483 -19.39 6.27 16.79
CA LEU A 483 -19.84 4.97 17.28
C LEU A 483 -20.49 5.16 18.66
N GLN A 484 -21.81 4.99 18.72
CA GLN A 484 -22.56 5.19 19.96
C GLN A 484 -22.37 4.03 20.93
N GLY A 485 -22.32 4.33 22.23
CA GLY A 485 -22.38 3.32 23.29
C GLY A 485 -21.06 2.63 23.65
N ALA A 486 -19.93 3.00 23.04
CA ALA A 486 -18.61 2.56 23.50
C ALA A 486 -18.33 3.11 24.92
N LYS A 487 -18.07 2.22 25.87
CA LYS A 487 -17.85 2.57 27.28
C LYS A 487 -16.58 1.90 27.79
N ALA A 488 -15.66 2.70 28.31
CA ALA A 488 -14.46 2.23 28.98
C ALA A 488 -14.46 2.68 30.44
N SER A 489 -14.10 1.79 31.35
CA SER A 489 -13.97 2.07 32.77
C SER A 489 -13.03 1.06 33.41
N GLY A 490 -11.99 1.54 34.10
CA GLY A 490 -11.03 0.62 34.73
C GLY A 490 -10.29 -0.19 33.68
N SER A 491 -10.24 -1.51 33.90
CA SER A 491 -9.58 -2.46 33.00
C SER A 491 -10.50 -3.04 31.91
N GLU A 492 -11.60 -2.36 31.56
CA GLU A 492 -12.59 -2.89 30.62
C GLU A 492 -13.07 -1.83 29.62
N LEU A 493 -13.22 -2.25 28.35
CA LEU A 493 -13.96 -1.54 27.31
C LEU A 493 -15.08 -2.46 26.78
N ARG A 494 -16.30 -1.93 26.64
CA ARG A 494 -17.44 -2.59 26.01
C ARG A 494 -17.98 -1.73 24.88
N LEU A 495 -18.31 -2.35 23.75
CA LEU A 495 -18.98 -1.69 22.62
C LEU A 495 -19.84 -2.70 21.84
N SER A 496 -20.81 -2.19 21.09
CA SER A 496 -21.57 -2.95 20.10
C SER A 496 -21.08 -2.54 18.72
N LEU A 497 -20.59 -3.49 17.93
CA LEU A 497 -20.03 -3.25 16.60
C LEU A 497 -21.06 -3.67 15.54
N PRO A 498 -21.64 -2.71 14.78
CA PRO A 498 -22.68 -3.00 13.79
C PRO A 498 -22.25 -4.06 12.76
N ALA A 499 -23.22 -4.74 12.14
CA ALA A 499 -22.95 -5.63 11.01
C ALA A 499 -22.26 -4.87 9.87
N LEU A 500 -21.33 -5.52 9.19
CA LEU A 500 -20.54 -5.00 8.08
C LEU A 500 -20.00 -3.60 8.38
N SER A 501 -19.09 -3.54 9.35
CA SER A 501 -18.54 -2.28 9.82
C SER A 501 -17.05 -2.36 10.11
N TRP A 502 -16.40 -1.20 10.01
CA TRP A 502 -15.05 -0.97 10.49
C TRP A 502 -15.07 0.21 11.48
N ALA A 503 -14.46 0.04 12.64
CA ALA A 503 -14.51 1.01 13.71
C ALA A 503 -13.12 1.27 14.31
N VAL A 504 -12.98 2.45 14.90
CA VAL A 504 -11.83 2.79 15.73
C VAL A 504 -12.29 3.27 17.10
N VAL A 505 -11.59 2.83 18.14
CA VAL A 505 -11.77 3.31 19.51
C VAL A 505 -10.41 3.73 20.06
N GLU A 506 -10.29 5.00 20.45
CA GLU A 506 -9.11 5.55 21.11
C GLU A 506 -9.42 5.82 22.58
N LEU A 507 -8.57 5.32 23.46
CA LEU A 507 -8.70 5.42 24.91
C LEU A 507 -7.59 6.28 25.50
N ASP A 508 -7.94 7.03 26.53
CA ASP A 508 -7.02 7.63 27.49
C ASP A 508 -6.73 6.58 28.58
N VAL A 509 -5.48 6.16 28.73
CA VAL A 509 -5.09 5.13 29.69
C VAL A 509 -3.94 5.59 30.57
N VAL A 510 -3.98 5.18 31.83
CA VAL A 510 -2.81 5.21 32.72
C VAL A 510 -2.31 3.80 32.97
N ARG A 511 -1.05 3.69 33.37
CA ARG A 511 -0.48 2.41 33.80
C ARG A 511 -1.08 2.07 35.17
N ASN A 512 -1.63 0.87 35.29
CA ASN A 512 -2.00 0.26 36.56
C ASN A 512 -0.85 -0.60 37.09
#